data_AF-A0A1Y3VR06-F1
#
_entry.id   AF-A0A1Y3VR06-F1
#
_cell.length_a   1.000
_cell.length_b   1.000
_cell.length_c   1.000
_cell.angle_alpha   90.00
_cell.angle_beta   90.00
_cell.angle_gamma   90.00
#
_symmetry.space_group_name_H-M   'P 1'
#
loop_
_entity.id
_entity.type
_entity.pdbx_description
1 polymer ?
#
loop_
_entity_poly.entity_id
_entity_poly.type
_entity_poly.pdbx_seq_one_letter_code
_entity_poly.pdbx_strand_id
1 'polypeptide(L)'
;MYCMNYWYVNLLGLLFFIFPCSGNAQSRTSLLDEVIKEWNGYSLEGATIESILEQKAAVEKMILTRDKKDEMARLANQVKAINSVADYYRVHRNAGVNKSVLRKILKGVRFDSQEFLALPNLNRNIDTYFNVKALADGYEASRILDDKRDELEYEKYKQILESRNSDLILSYFAGIRSDFILNYTEALKKARPLFEQYMPEGELRQLVMDLYAAKERLSPGKDAPLFTLIDYKRQKHSLQDFRGKILIIDVWATWCGGCIHKLPYFMKVAEKYKDRADVEFITISIDEESKFNHWKYSLPRYKLLGVKNLIAFPKTTPFQDDYDVHGIPRYIIIGKDGKIIDTDVPGPGNGFEEFVDKLLGSSI
;
A
#
# COMPACT_ATOMS: atom_id res chain seq x y z
N MET A 1 -16.06 17.27 -27.22
CA MET A 1 -16.79 18.54 -27.15
C MET A 1 -17.16 18.79 -25.70
N TYR A 2 -16.54 19.80 -25.10
CA TYR A 2 -16.66 20.38 -23.75
C TYR A 2 -16.19 19.59 -22.50
N CYS A 3 -15.03 20.04 -22.01
CA CYS A 3 -14.55 20.01 -20.62
C CYS A 3 -15.18 21.17 -19.82
N MET A 4 -15.36 20.97 -18.51
CA MET A 4 -15.58 21.99 -17.47
C MET A 4 -15.40 21.27 -16.11
N ASN A 5 -14.88 21.83 -15.02
CA ASN A 5 -14.03 22.98 -14.72
C ASN A 5 -13.72 22.82 -13.21
N TYR A 6 -12.47 22.68 -12.80
CA TYR A 6 -12.09 22.78 -11.38
C TYR A 6 -11.75 24.24 -11.05
N TRP A 7 -12.37 24.73 -10.00
CA TRP A 7 -12.30 26.11 -9.53
C TRP A 7 -10.95 26.45 -8.90
N TYR A 8 -10.38 27.55 -9.38
CA TYR A 8 -9.28 28.32 -8.80
C TYR A 8 -9.72 29.09 -7.55
N VAL A 9 -8.81 29.22 -6.58
CA VAL A 9 -8.80 30.34 -5.62
C VAL A 9 -7.48 31.10 -5.81
N ASN A 10 -7.60 32.32 -6.33
CA ASN A 10 -6.63 33.42 -6.34
C ASN A 10 -6.71 34.16 -4.97
N LEU A 11 -5.78 34.97 -4.44
CA LEU A 11 -4.76 35.86 -4.99
C LEU A 11 -3.91 36.43 -3.81
N LEU A 12 -2.77 37.05 -4.14
CA LEU A 12 -1.94 38.08 -3.45
C LEU A 12 -0.49 37.58 -3.33
N GLY A 13 0.53 38.11 -4.00
CA GLY A 13 0.67 39.37 -4.72
C GLY A 13 2.01 39.99 -4.31
N LEU A 14 3.09 39.72 -5.06
CA LEU A 14 4.34 40.50 -4.98
C LEU A 14 5.00 40.56 -6.36
N LEU A 15 5.13 41.80 -6.83
CA LEU A 15 5.57 42.28 -8.13
C LEU A 15 6.96 41.76 -8.54
N PHE A 16 7.07 41.13 -9.70
CA PHE A 16 8.32 41.04 -10.47
C PHE A 16 8.28 42.03 -11.63
N PHE A 17 9.12 43.05 -11.57
CA PHE A 17 9.44 43.91 -12.70
C PHE A 17 10.24 43.10 -13.72
N ILE A 18 9.73 42.99 -14.95
CA ILE A 18 10.46 42.47 -16.11
C ILE A 18 11.19 43.64 -16.78
N PHE A 19 12.52 43.55 -16.88
CA PHE A 19 13.29 44.26 -17.90
C PHE A 19 13.93 43.20 -18.83
N PRO A 20 13.90 43.38 -20.15
CA PRO A 20 14.49 42.44 -21.09
C PRO A 20 15.98 42.77 -21.25
N CYS A 21 16.84 41.79 -21.00
CA CYS A 21 18.20 41.79 -21.53
C CYS A 21 18.41 40.48 -22.27
N SER A 22 18.49 40.61 -23.60
CA SER A 22 18.93 39.60 -24.54
C SER A 22 20.32 39.10 -24.15
N GLY A 23 20.39 37.81 -23.79
CA GLY A 23 21.62 37.04 -23.68
C GLY A 23 21.26 35.57 -23.73
N ASN A 24 21.90 34.81 -24.61
CA ASN A 24 21.75 33.35 -24.73
C ASN A 24 22.03 32.67 -23.37
N ALA A 25 20.99 32.42 -22.59
CA ALA A 25 21.04 31.59 -21.40
C ALA A 25 20.60 30.18 -21.80
N GLN A 26 21.53 29.40 -22.33
CA GLN A 26 21.43 27.95 -22.26
C GLN A 26 21.40 27.62 -20.76
N SER A 27 20.25 27.19 -20.23
CA SER A 27 20.11 26.99 -18.78
C SER A 27 21.19 26.01 -18.32
N ARG A 28 22.08 26.45 -17.43
CA ARG A 28 23.05 25.54 -16.83
C ARG A 28 22.26 24.58 -15.95
N THR A 29 22.26 23.30 -16.28
CA THR A 29 21.78 22.24 -15.40
C THR A 29 22.61 22.24 -14.12
N SER A 30 21.98 22.02 -12.96
CA SER A 30 22.73 21.93 -11.70
C SER A 30 23.62 20.68 -11.71
N LEU A 31 24.70 20.66 -10.91
CA LEU A 31 25.56 19.49 -10.81
C LEU A 31 24.79 18.27 -10.27
N LEU A 32 23.78 18.49 -9.42
CA LEU A 32 22.81 17.49 -8.99
C LEU A 32 22.05 16.87 -10.18
N ASP A 33 21.52 17.70 -11.08
CA ASP A 33 20.79 17.22 -12.27
C ASP A 33 21.69 16.36 -13.18
N GLU A 34 22.94 16.76 -13.32
CA GLU A 34 23.92 16.00 -14.08
C GLU A 34 24.22 14.64 -13.44
N VAL A 35 24.43 14.59 -12.12
CA VAL A 35 24.59 13.32 -11.39
C VAL A 35 23.38 12.43 -11.59
N ILE A 36 22.17 12.97 -11.48
CA ILE A 36 20.93 12.21 -11.71
C ILE A 36 20.90 11.67 -13.15
N LYS A 37 21.29 12.48 -14.13
CA LYS A 37 21.32 12.10 -15.55
C LYS A 37 22.31 10.96 -15.81
N GLU A 38 23.51 11.03 -15.26
CA GLU A 38 24.54 9.98 -15.38
C GLU A 38 24.02 8.64 -14.84
N TRP A 39 23.39 8.66 -13.65
CA TRP A 39 22.82 7.44 -13.06
C TRP A 39 21.58 6.92 -13.79
N ASN A 40 20.76 7.79 -14.37
CA ASN A 40 19.62 7.36 -15.17
C ASN A 40 20.04 6.71 -16.50
N GLY A 41 21.24 7.05 -17.02
CA GLY A 41 21.83 6.41 -18.19
C GLY A 41 22.53 5.08 -17.92
N TYR A 42 22.78 4.75 -16.65
CA TYR A 42 23.45 3.51 -16.26
C TYR A 42 22.50 2.32 -16.32
N SER A 43 22.83 1.31 -17.13
CA SER A 43 22.04 0.08 -17.23
C SER A 43 22.41 -0.90 -16.12
N LEU A 44 21.39 -1.49 -15.48
CA LEU A 44 21.54 -2.60 -14.55
C LEU A 44 21.55 -3.97 -15.25
N GLU A 45 21.29 -4.02 -16.56
CA GLU A 45 21.35 -5.26 -17.33
C GLU A 45 22.80 -5.75 -17.41
N GLY A 46 23.06 -6.94 -16.87
CA GLY A 46 24.41 -7.51 -16.78
C GLY A 46 25.34 -6.79 -15.78
N ALA A 47 24.81 -5.89 -14.94
CA ALA A 47 25.62 -5.17 -13.95
C ALA A 47 26.14 -6.10 -12.84
N THR A 48 27.29 -5.77 -12.28
CA THR A 48 27.86 -6.37 -11.06
C THR A 48 28.01 -5.31 -9.98
N ILE A 49 28.26 -5.73 -8.73
CA ILE A 49 28.57 -4.77 -7.67
C ILE A 49 29.81 -3.94 -8.02
N GLU A 50 30.82 -4.57 -8.63
CA GLU A 50 32.03 -3.90 -9.09
C GLU A 50 31.72 -2.82 -10.13
N SER A 51 30.90 -3.12 -11.15
CA SER A 51 30.58 -2.14 -12.18
C SER A 51 29.73 -0.96 -11.65
N ILE A 52 28.90 -1.20 -10.63
CA ILE A 52 28.17 -0.12 -9.92
C ILE A 52 29.17 0.79 -9.18
N LEU A 53 30.19 0.21 -8.54
CA LEU A 53 31.22 0.97 -7.84
C LEU A 53 32.10 1.77 -8.81
N GLU A 54 32.41 1.22 -9.98
CA GLU A 54 33.12 1.90 -11.06
C GLU A 54 32.31 3.10 -11.57
N GLN A 55 31.01 2.92 -11.81
CA GLN A 55 30.12 4.03 -12.17
C GLN A 55 30.11 5.13 -11.10
N LYS A 56 29.98 4.74 -9.82
CA LYS A 56 30.05 5.69 -8.70
C LYS A 56 31.37 6.48 -8.70
N ALA A 57 32.49 5.81 -8.94
CA ALA A 57 33.81 6.44 -8.97
C ALA A 57 33.97 7.40 -10.17
N ALA A 58 33.44 7.03 -11.34
CA ALA A 58 33.42 7.89 -12.52
C ALA A 58 32.63 9.18 -12.27
N VAL A 59 31.43 9.06 -11.70
CA VAL A 59 30.59 10.21 -11.33
C VAL A 59 31.24 11.05 -10.23
N GLU A 60 31.91 10.44 -9.25
CA GLU A 60 32.66 11.19 -8.22
C GLU A 60 33.77 12.03 -8.85
N LYS A 61 34.52 11.47 -9.81
CA LYS A 61 35.56 12.21 -10.55
C LYS A 61 34.98 13.39 -11.33
N MET A 62 33.81 13.21 -11.95
CA MET A 62 33.09 14.29 -12.63
C MET A 62 32.75 15.42 -11.65
N ILE A 63 32.16 15.09 -10.49
CA ILE A 63 31.81 16.06 -9.45
C ILE A 63 33.05 16.83 -8.98
N LEU A 64 34.12 16.12 -8.60
CA LEU A 64 35.36 16.73 -8.09
C LEU A 64 36.08 17.62 -9.12
N THR A 65 35.82 17.42 -10.41
CA THR A 65 36.37 18.28 -11.48
C THR A 65 35.58 19.58 -11.62
N ARG A 66 34.28 19.57 -11.29
CA ARG A 66 33.39 20.72 -11.45
C ARG A 66 33.26 21.53 -10.18
N ASP A 67 32.93 20.90 -9.07
CA ASP A 67 32.88 21.50 -7.74
C ASP A 67 33.15 20.45 -6.65
N LYS A 68 34.30 20.59 -5.98
CA LYS A 68 34.70 19.68 -4.90
C LYS A 68 33.91 19.85 -3.62
N LYS A 69 33.22 20.98 -3.46
CA LYS A 69 32.46 21.34 -2.26
C LYS A 69 30.95 21.13 -2.41
N ASP A 70 30.49 20.65 -3.57
CA ASP A 70 29.08 20.33 -3.77
C ASP A 70 28.71 19.04 -3.03
N GLU A 71 28.35 19.19 -1.75
CA GLU A 71 27.97 18.09 -0.88
C GLU A 71 26.69 17.40 -1.35
N MET A 72 25.76 18.15 -1.95
CA MET A 72 24.49 17.62 -2.44
C MET A 72 24.70 16.68 -3.64
N ALA A 73 25.52 17.08 -4.62
CA ALA A 73 25.86 16.23 -5.74
C ALA A 73 26.62 14.95 -5.31
N ARG A 74 27.52 15.08 -4.33
CA ARG A 74 28.26 13.92 -3.78
C ARG A 74 27.35 12.96 -3.02
N LEU A 75 26.45 13.49 -2.20
CA LEU A 75 25.45 12.68 -1.51
C LEU A 75 24.51 12.00 -2.51
N ALA A 76 24.04 12.72 -3.53
CA ALA A 76 23.21 12.16 -4.60
C ALA A 76 23.91 10.99 -5.31
N ASN A 77 25.20 11.14 -5.65
CA ASN A 77 25.99 10.07 -6.25
C ASN A 77 26.07 8.84 -5.34
N GLN A 78 26.26 9.06 -4.04
CA GLN A 78 26.33 7.98 -3.06
C GLN A 78 24.98 7.26 -2.89
N VAL A 79 23.88 8.00 -2.78
CA VAL A 79 22.52 7.45 -2.67
C VAL A 79 22.10 6.72 -3.94
N LYS A 80 22.46 7.22 -5.13
CA LYS A 80 22.21 6.52 -6.39
C LYS A 80 22.96 5.18 -6.47
N ALA A 81 24.21 5.13 -6.01
CA ALA A 81 24.94 3.87 -5.91
C ALA A 81 24.26 2.88 -4.94
N ILE A 82 23.76 3.36 -3.79
CA ILE A 82 22.98 2.54 -2.85
C ILE A 82 21.73 1.98 -3.52
N ASN A 83 20.99 2.82 -4.26
CA ASN A 83 19.80 2.39 -4.99
C ASN A 83 20.13 1.29 -6.01
N SER A 84 21.18 1.48 -6.81
CA SER A 84 21.63 0.48 -7.79
C SER A 84 22.06 -0.84 -7.14
N VAL A 85 22.73 -0.79 -5.99
CA VAL A 85 23.09 -2.00 -5.23
C VAL A 85 21.84 -2.72 -4.71
N ALA A 86 20.86 -1.98 -4.18
CA ALA A 86 19.59 -2.57 -3.76
C ALA A 86 18.86 -3.24 -4.94
N ASP A 87 18.82 -2.58 -6.11
CA ASP A 87 18.21 -3.13 -7.31
C ASP A 87 18.96 -4.37 -7.83
N TYR A 88 20.30 -4.38 -7.74
CA TYR A 88 21.11 -5.56 -8.09
C TYR A 88 20.69 -6.78 -7.26
N TYR A 89 20.64 -6.64 -5.94
CA TYR A 89 20.26 -7.74 -5.04
C TYR A 89 18.78 -8.12 -5.16
N ARG A 90 17.92 -7.19 -5.62
CA ARG A 90 16.52 -7.49 -5.92
C ARG A 90 16.36 -8.51 -7.05
N VAL A 91 17.24 -8.43 -8.05
CA VAL A 91 17.27 -9.36 -9.19
C VAL A 91 18.11 -10.60 -8.86
N HIS A 92 19.22 -10.45 -8.15
CA HIS A 92 20.18 -11.51 -7.83
C HIS A 92 20.03 -12.00 -6.39
N ARG A 93 18.85 -12.51 -6.04
CA ARG A 93 18.50 -12.88 -4.64
C ARG A 93 19.42 -13.91 -3.97
N ASN A 94 20.14 -14.70 -4.76
CA ASN A 94 21.06 -15.73 -4.29
C ASN A 94 22.54 -15.32 -4.39
N ALA A 95 22.84 -14.08 -4.81
CA ALA A 95 24.20 -13.61 -4.89
C ALA A 95 24.83 -13.48 -3.50
N GLY A 96 26.13 -13.77 -3.41
CA GLY A 96 26.91 -13.55 -2.20
C GLY A 96 26.92 -12.08 -1.79
N VAL A 97 26.83 -11.81 -0.50
CA VAL A 97 26.81 -10.45 0.05
C VAL A 97 28.19 -10.07 0.57
N ASN A 98 28.86 -9.11 -0.09
CA ASN A 98 30.10 -8.54 0.41
C ASN A 98 29.81 -7.41 1.42
N LYS A 99 29.63 -7.79 2.70
CA LYS A 99 29.27 -6.87 3.79
C LYS A 99 30.23 -5.69 3.92
N SER A 100 31.53 -5.90 3.71
CA SER A 100 32.54 -4.84 3.82
C SER A 100 32.35 -3.76 2.76
N VAL A 101 32.05 -4.16 1.52
CA VAL A 101 31.72 -3.24 0.43
C VAL A 101 30.47 -2.43 0.76
N LEU A 102 29.41 -3.09 1.23
CA LEU A 102 28.15 -2.42 1.55
C LEU A 102 28.31 -1.40 2.69
N ARG A 103 29.03 -1.77 3.76
CA ARG A 103 29.37 -0.83 4.85
C ARG A 103 30.15 0.37 4.35
N LYS A 104 31.07 0.18 3.38
CA LYS A 104 31.82 1.27 2.78
C LYS A 104 30.93 2.21 1.96
N ILE A 105 29.98 1.68 1.21
CA ILE A 105 29.02 2.49 0.44
C ILE A 105 28.09 3.29 1.36
N LEU A 106 27.64 2.71 2.47
CA LEU A 106 26.78 3.38 3.45
C LEU A 106 27.50 4.41 4.32
N LYS A 107 28.84 4.35 4.41
CA LYS A 107 29.63 5.18 5.32
C LYS A 107 29.38 6.67 5.08
N GLY A 108 28.98 7.38 6.13
CA GLY A 108 28.75 8.82 6.11
C GLY A 108 27.37 9.24 5.59
N VAL A 109 26.54 8.31 5.10
CA VAL A 109 25.16 8.61 4.71
C VAL A 109 24.28 8.69 5.94
N ARG A 110 23.63 9.84 6.10
CA ARG A 110 22.64 10.12 7.13
C ARG A 110 21.26 10.26 6.48
N PHE A 111 20.40 9.26 6.65
CA PHE A 111 19.06 9.27 6.05
C PHE A 111 18.14 10.35 6.64
N ASP A 112 18.53 10.92 7.78
CA ASP A 112 17.83 11.95 8.54
C ASP A 112 18.38 13.37 8.30
N SER A 113 19.35 13.55 7.39
CA SER A 113 19.92 14.86 7.08
C SER A 113 19.03 15.67 6.14
N GLN A 114 19.13 17.00 6.23
CA GLN A 114 18.35 17.92 5.38
C GLN A 114 18.68 17.74 3.89
N GLU A 115 19.94 17.47 3.55
CA GLU A 115 20.38 17.19 2.19
C GLU A 115 19.78 15.88 1.67
N PHE A 116 19.71 14.85 2.50
CA PHE A 116 19.10 13.57 2.12
C PHE A 116 17.60 13.74 1.86
N LEU A 117 16.90 14.49 2.72
CA LEU A 117 15.48 14.82 2.57
C LEU A 117 15.19 15.65 1.31
N ALA A 118 16.14 16.50 0.90
CA ALA A 118 16.03 17.30 -0.31
C ALA A 118 16.26 16.50 -1.62
N LEU A 119 16.70 15.24 -1.55
CA LEU A 119 16.87 14.42 -2.74
C LEU A 119 15.52 13.97 -3.32
N PRO A 120 15.37 13.91 -4.65
CA PRO A 120 14.16 13.39 -5.26
C PRO A 120 13.97 11.89 -4.95
N ASN A 121 12.71 11.46 -4.89
CA ASN A 121 12.30 10.08 -4.57
C ASN A 121 12.70 9.63 -3.15
N LEU A 122 12.43 10.47 -2.15
CA LEU A 122 12.79 10.23 -0.75
C LEU A 122 12.45 8.82 -0.25
N ASN A 123 11.21 8.36 -0.42
CA ASN A 123 10.78 7.04 0.07
C ASN A 123 11.63 5.91 -0.54
N ARG A 124 11.90 5.98 -1.84
CA ARG A 124 12.79 5.02 -2.50
C ARG A 124 14.19 5.05 -1.90
N ASN A 125 14.76 6.23 -1.69
CA ASN A 125 16.11 6.37 -1.15
C ASN A 125 16.21 5.83 0.28
N ILE A 126 15.18 6.02 1.10
CA ILE A 126 15.09 5.46 2.46
C ILE A 126 14.98 3.93 2.38
N ASP A 127 14.07 3.41 1.57
CA ASP A 127 13.84 1.96 1.45
C ASP A 127 15.11 1.23 1.01
N THR A 128 15.79 1.73 -0.02
CA THR A 128 17.04 1.14 -0.51
C THR A 128 18.17 1.29 0.48
N TYR A 129 18.27 2.41 1.21
CA TYR A 129 19.23 2.58 2.29
C TYR A 129 19.06 1.51 3.36
N PHE A 130 17.84 1.29 3.85
CA PHE A 130 17.56 0.28 4.87
C PHE A 130 17.75 -1.15 4.35
N ASN A 131 17.43 -1.41 3.08
CA ASN A 131 17.72 -2.71 2.44
C ASN A 131 19.23 -2.99 2.37
N VAL A 132 20.03 -2.04 1.90
CA VAL A 132 21.49 -2.21 1.82
C VAL A 132 22.10 -2.27 3.22
N LYS A 133 21.56 -1.54 4.19
CA LYS A 133 21.94 -1.65 5.61
C LYS A 133 21.69 -3.06 6.14
N ALA A 134 20.51 -3.64 5.91
CA ALA A 134 20.21 -5.01 6.33
C ALA A 134 21.19 -6.02 5.71
N LEU A 135 21.50 -5.90 4.41
CA LEU A 135 22.53 -6.74 3.77
C LEU A 135 23.90 -6.58 4.45
N ALA A 136 24.31 -5.35 4.76
CA ALA A 136 25.56 -5.05 5.44
C ALA A 136 25.61 -5.61 6.88
N ASP A 137 24.46 -5.67 7.55
CA ASP A 137 24.28 -6.25 8.88
C ASP A 137 24.22 -7.80 8.84
N GLY A 138 24.06 -8.37 7.65
CA GLY A 138 24.25 -9.79 7.39
C GLY A 138 22.99 -10.57 7.05
N TYR A 139 21.90 -9.87 6.74
CA TYR A 139 20.71 -10.48 6.17
C TYR A 139 20.98 -10.94 4.74
N GLU A 140 20.38 -12.06 4.35
CA GLU A 140 20.42 -12.57 2.97
C GLU A 140 19.50 -11.75 2.06
N ALA A 141 19.85 -11.60 0.78
CA ALA A 141 19.07 -10.81 -0.16
C ALA A 141 17.65 -11.37 -0.39
N SER A 142 17.48 -12.69 -0.38
CA SER A 142 16.17 -13.34 -0.39
C SER A 142 15.29 -12.88 0.79
N ARG A 143 15.85 -12.77 2.00
CA ARG A 143 15.10 -12.42 3.22
C ARG A 143 14.63 -10.97 3.28
N ILE A 144 15.27 -10.06 2.55
CA ILE A 144 14.87 -8.66 2.48
C ILE A 144 13.60 -8.48 1.64
N LEU A 145 13.32 -9.44 0.75
CA LEU A 145 12.22 -9.37 -0.20
C LEU A 145 11.08 -10.36 0.08
N ASP A 146 11.33 -11.35 0.94
CA ASP A 146 10.40 -12.43 1.28
C ASP A 146 10.05 -12.43 2.79
N ASP A 147 9.99 -13.59 3.45
CA ASP A 147 9.32 -13.87 4.75
C ASP A 147 9.74 -13.03 5.98
N LYS A 148 10.81 -12.22 5.92
CA LYS A 148 11.27 -11.36 7.02
C LYS A 148 11.04 -9.87 6.81
N ARG A 149 10.31 -9.50 5.75
CA ARG A 149 9.98 -8.11 5.43
C ARG A 149 9.42 -7.34 6.63
N ASP A 150 8.57 -7.97 7.44
CA ASP A 150 7.92 -7.29 8.57
C ASP A 150 8.89 -6.88 9.69
N GLU A 151 9.94 -7.67 9.98
CA GLU A 151 10.93 -7.33 11.01
C GLU A 151 11.76 -6.12 10.57
N LEU A 152 12.25 -6.15 9.33
CA LEU A 152 13.07 -5.09 8.75
C LEU A 152 12.26 -3.80 8.53
N GLU A 153 11.01 -3.94 8.10
CA GLU A 153 10.10 -2.81 7.91
C GLU A 153 9.74 -2.13 9.24
N TYR A 154 9.49 -2.92 10.30
CA TYR A 154 9.27 -2.37 11.64
C TYR A 154 10.49 -1.61 12.15
N GLU A 155 11.69 -2.18 12.01
CA GLU A 155 12.93 -1.54 12.47
C GLU A 155 13.22 -0.24 11.69
N LYS A 156 12.91 -0.21 10.40
CA LYS A 156 12.94 1.02 9.59
C LYS A 156 11.95 2.07 10.13
N TYR A 157 10.68 1.72 10.35
CA TYR A 157 9.68 2.64 10.90
C TYR A 157 10.11 3.18 12.26
N LYS A 158 10.65 2.32 13.12
CA LYS A 158 11.20 2.69 14.41
C LYS A 158 12.31 3.72 14.29
N GLN A 159 13.32 3.49 13.45
CA GLN A 159 14.41 4.45 13.27
C GLN A 159 13.94 5.78 12.67
N ILE A 160 12.96 5.76 11.76
CA ILE A 160 12.36 6.98 11.20
C ILE A 160 11.61 7.77 12.29
N LEU A 161 10.74 7.10 13.06
CA LEU A 161 9.92 7.74 14.09
C LEU A 161 10.76 8.23 15.28
N GLU A 162 11.69 7.40 15.76
CA GLU A 162 12.58 7.75 16.89
C GLU A 162 13.61 8.84 16.53
N SER A 163 13.83 9.13 15.23
CA SER A 163 14.67 10.25 14.80
C SER A 163 14.17 11.61 15.30
N ARG A 164 12.86 11.72 15.61
CA ARG A 164 12.17 12.97 15.97
C ARG A 164 12.34 14.09 14.93
N ASN A 165 12.73 13.75 13.71
CA ASN A 165 12.81 14.69 12.61
C ASN A 165 11.42 14.77 11.95
N SER A 166 10.69 15.85 12.24
CA SER A 166 9.33 16.05 11.73
C SER A 166 9.25 16.03 10.20
N ASP A 167 10.21 16.65 9.51
CA ASP A 167 10.23 16.72 8.04
C ASP A 167 10.38 15.31 7.45
N LEU A 168 11.26 14.50 8.03
CA LEU A 168 11.44 13.11 7.64
C LEU A 168 10.17 12.28 7.88
N ILE A 169 9.60 12.36 9.09
CA ILE A 169 8.43 11.56 9.48
C ILE A 169 7.24 11.90 8.58
N LEU A 170 6.93 13.19 8.43
CA LEU A 170 5.81 13.64 7.63
C LEU A 170 5.99 13.30 6.15
N SER A 171 7.20 13.50 5.61
CA SER A 171 7.45 13.24 4.18
C SER A 171 7.41 11.75 3.85
N TYR A 172 8.01 10.90 4.70
CA TYR A 172 8.06 9.47 4.46
C TYR A 172 6.67 8.82 4.56
N PHE A 173 5.89 9.20 5.57
CA PHE A 173 4.56 8.63 5.82
C PHE A 173 3.41 9.37 5.11
N ALA A 174 3.68 10.34 4.25
CA ALA A 174 2.64 11.07 3.53
C ALA A 174 1.68 10.15 2.73
N GLY A 175 2.19 9.01 2.24
CA GLY A 175 1.43 8.01 1.48
C GLY A 175 0.84 6.86 2.32
N ILE A 176 0.93 6.90 3.64
CA ILE A 176 0.66 5.74 4.52
C ILE A 176 -0.76 5.17 4.39
N ARG A 177 -1.75 5.98 3.98
CA ARG A 177 -3.12 5.50 3.71
C ARG A 177 -3.12 4.33 2.73
N SER A 178 -2.31 4.39 1.68
CA SER A 178 -2.22 3.29 0.70
C SER A 178 -1.69 2.00 1.32
N ASP A 179 -0.77 2.09 2.27
CA ASP A 179 -0.24 0.91 2.97
C ASP A 179 -1.32 0.27 3.86
N PHE A 180 -2.11 1.07 4.58
CA PHE A 180 -3.24 0.53 5.36
C PHE A 180 -4.32 -0.16 4.50
N ILE A 181 -4.51 0.30 3.27
CA ILE A 181 -5.52 -0.26 2.36
C ILE A 181 -5.00 -1.51 1.66
N LEU A 182 -3.77 -1.47 1.14
CA LEU A 182 -3.23 -2.50 0.24
C LEU A 182 -2.28 -3.49 0.91
N ASN A 183 -1.65 -3.10 2.03
CA ASN A 183 -0.51 -3.81 2.60
C ASN A 183 -0.43 -3.59 4.13
N TYR A 184 -1.49 -3.90 4.86
CA TYR A 184 -1.54 -3.73 6.32
C TYR A 184 -0.72 -4.81 7.04
N THR A 185 0.61 -4.66 6.99
CA THR A 185 1.61 -5.62 7.47
C THR A 185 1.64 -5.76 8.99
N GLU A 186 2.24 -6.84 9.49
CA GLU A 186 2.51 -6.99 10.94
C GLU A 186 3.45 -5.89 11.45
N ALA A 187 4.34 -5.36 10.59
CA ALA A 187 5.18 -4.22 10.93
C ALA A 187 4.33 -2.98 11.25
N LEU A 188 3.36 -2.65 10.39
CA LEU A 188 2.43 -1.54 10.63
C LEU A 188 1.57 -1.78 11.87
N LYS A 189 1.05 -3.00 12.10
CA LYS A 189 0.30 -3.32 13.32
C LYS A 189 1.13 -3.02 14.58
N LYS A 190 2.38 -3.48 14.62
CA LYS A 190 3.30 -3.27 15.75
C LYS A 190 3.77 -1.82 15.90
N ALA A 191 3.77 -1.04 14.82
CA ALA A 191 4.25 0.34 14.83
C ALA A 191 3.27 1.34 15.47
N ARG A 192 2.03 0.96 15.80
CA ARG A 192 1.03 1.88 16.39
C ARG A 192 1.56 2.69 17.58
N PRO A 193 2.19 2.10 18.61
CA PRO A 193 2.70 2.87 19.75
C PRO A 193 3.80 3.86 19.35
N LEU A 194 4.59 3.55 18.31
CA LEU A 194 5.61 4.45 17.79
C LEU A 194 4.96 5.66 17.13
N PHE A 195 3.90 5.47 16.34
CA PHE A 195 3.15 6.59 15.76
C PHE A 195 2.48 7.45 16.83
N GLU A 196 1.85 6.83 17.83
CA GLU A 196 1.25 7.54 18.97
C GLU A 196 2.28 8.39 19.75
N GLN A 197 3.50 7.88 19.91
CA GLN A 197 4.55 8.52 20.70
C GLN A 197 5.34 9.58 19.92
N TYR A 198 5.64 9.34 18.64
CA TYR A 198 6.65 10.11 17.90
C TYR A 198 6.10 10.88 16.70
N MET A 199 4.90 10.57 16.21
CA MET A 199 4.36 11.27 15.05
C MET A 199 4.04 12.73 15.40
N PRO A 200 4.52 13.72 14.64
CA PRO A 200 4.20 15.12 14.86
C PRO A 200 2.70 15.37 14.87
N GLU A 201 2.22 16.25 15.74
CA GLU A 201 0.81 16.67 15.75
C GLU A 201 0.40 17.27 14.40
N GLY A 202 -0.82 16.98 13.95
CA GLY A 202 -1.37 17.51 12.70
C GLY A 202 -2.29 16.52 11.98
N GLU A 203 -2.73 16.91 10.78
CA GLU A 203 -3.68 16.14 9.98
C GLU A 203 -3.19 14.73 9.66
N LEU A 204 -1.90 14.56 9.36
CA LEU A 204 -1.35 13.26 9.04
C LEU A 204 -1.36 12.32 10.26
N ARG A 205 -1.09 12.85 11.47
CA ARG A 205 -1.22 12.05 12.69
C ARG A 205 -2.66 11.63 12.95
N GLN A 206 -3.60 12.56 12.82
CA GLN A 206 -5.02 12.24 12.97
C GLN A 206 -5.44 11.16 11.98
N LEU A 207 -5.03 11.29 10.71
CA LEU A 207 -5.26 10.27 9.69
C LEU A 207 -4.69 8.90 10.10
N VAL A 208 -3.45 8.83 10.57
CA VAL A 208 -2.85 7.55 11.00
C VAL A 208 -3.61 6.95 12.18
N MET A 209 -4.00 7.76 13.16
CA MET A 209 -4.79 7.28 14.30
C MET A 209 -6.17 6.78 13.87
N ASP A 210 -6.85 7.48 12.96
CA ASP A 210 -8.14 7.08 12.42
C ASP A 210 -8.04 5.77 11.62
N LEU A 211 -6.97 5.60 10.84
CA LEU A 211 -6.70 4.35 10.12
C LEU A 211 -6.49 3.17 11.08
N TYR A 212 -5.73 3.36 12.17
CA TYR A 212 -5.60 2.31 13.20
C TYR A 212 -6.93 2.02 13.89
N ALA A 213 -7.70 3.05 14.23
CA ALA A 213 -9.01 2.87 14.86
C ALA A 213 -9.99 2.12 13.94
N ALA A 214 -9.96 2.39 12.62
CA ALA A 214 -10.76 1.67 11.63
C ALA A 214 -10.38 0.19 11.58
N LYS A 215 -9.09 -0.15 11.55
CA LYS A 215 -8.62 -1.55 11.60
C LYS A 215 -8.97 -2.23 12.91
N GLU A 216 -8.86 -1.53 14.04
CA GLU A 216 -9.21 -2.08 15.35
C GLU A 216 -10.72 -2.36 15.46
N ARG A 217 -11.56 -1.45 14.97
CA ARG A 217 -13.02 -1.61 14.93
C ARG A 217 -13.43 -2.89 14.18
N LEU A 218 -12.66 -3.26 13.16
CA LEU A 218 -12.90 -4.42 12.32
C LEU A 218 -12.09 -5.66 12.69
N SER A 219 -11.44 -5.66 13.85
CA SER A 219 -10.64 -6.80 14.31
C SER A 219 -11.50 -8.00 14.74
N PRO A 220 -10.97 -9.24 14.66
CA PRO A 220 -11.67 -10.43 15.13
C PRO A 220 -12.18 -10.30 16.56
N GLY A 221 -13.43 -10.71 16.80
CA GLY A 221 -14.11 -10.63 18.10
C GLY A 221 -14.80 -9.29 18.41
N LYS A 222 -14.62 -8.25 17.59
CA LYS A 222 -15.41 -7.01 17.70
C LYS A 222 -16.81 -7.21 17.11
N ASP A 223 -17.78 -6.43 17.57
CA ASP A 223 -19.12 -6.44 16.98
C ASP A 223 -19.06 -5.94 15.54
N ALA A 224 -19.66 -6.69 14.61
CA ALA A 224 -19.70 -6.28 13.22
C ALA A 224 -20.62 -5.05 13.05
N PRO A 225 -20.23 -4.04 12.25
CA PRO A 225 -21.07 -2.89 11.99
C PRO A 225 -22.45 -3.29 11.48
N LEU A 226 -23.51 -2.72 12.05
CA LEU A 226 -24.87 -3.03 11.64
C LEU A 226 -25.12 -2.50 10.22
N PHE A 227 -25.76 -3.30 9.37
CA PHE A 227 -26.24 -2.86 8.07
C PHE A 227 -27.71 -3.19 7.90
N THR A 228 -28.38 -2.42 7.04
CA THR A 228 -29.69 -2.74 6.48
C THR A 228 -29.64 -2.44 4.98
N LEU A 229 -29.74 -3.48 4.18
CA LEU A 229 -29.59 -3.43 2.73
C LEU A 229 -30.85 -3.95 2.05
N ILE A 230 -30.97 -3.75 0.74
CA ILE A 230 -32.12 -4.25 -0.02
C ILE A 230 -31.74 -5.39 -0.95
N ASP A 231 -32.68 -6.27 -1.23
CA ASP A 231 -32.54 -7.30 -2.25
C ASP A 231 -33.08 -6.85 -3.63
N TYR A 232 -33.05 -7.76 -4.62
CA TYR A 232 -33.55 -7.53 -5.98
C TYR A 232 -35.08 -7.28 -6.08
N LYS A 233 -35.83 -7.55 -5.00
CA LYS A 233 -37.25 -7.23 -4.83
C LYS A 233 -37.46 -5.94 -4.00
N ARG A 234 -36.38 -5.25 -3.63
CA ARG A 234 -36.36 -4.08 -2.72
C ARG A 234 -36.83 -4.40 -1.30
N GLN A 235 -36.81 -5.67 -0.88
CA GLN A 235 -37.07 -6.01 0.52
C GLN A 235 -35.82 -5.70 1.34
N LYS A 236 -36.03 -5.14 2.53
CA LYS A 236 -34.93 -4.80 3.45
C LYS A 236 -34.50 -6.05 4.22
N HIS A 237 -33.20 -6.25 4.33
CA HIS A 237 -32.56 -7.30 5.13
C HIS A 237 -31.49 -6.65 6.01
N SER A 238 -31.47 -7.00 7.29
CA SER A 238 -30.54 -6.48 8.28
C SER A 238 -29.49 -7.52 8.68
N LEU A 239 -28.37 -7.09 9.27
CA LEU A 239 -27.40 -8.03 9.86
C LEU A 239 -28.06 -8.94 10.93
N GLN A 240 -29.09 -8.45 11.61
CA GLN A 240 -29.78 -9.20 12.66
C GLN A 240 -30.52 -10.42 12.11
N ASP A 241 -30.96 -10.38 10.85
CA ASP A 241 -31.67 -11.47 10.18
C ASP A 241 -30.81 -12.74 10.04
N PHE A 242 -29.49 -12.59 10.18
CA PHE A 242 -28.51 -13.67 10.07
C PHE A 242 -27.97 -14.15 11.43
N ARG A 243 -28.46 -13.60 12.56
CA ARG A 243 -28.04 -14.05 13.89
C ARG A 243 -28.28 -15.55 14.09
N GLY A 244 -27.36 -16.21 14.79
CA GLY A 244 -27.35 -17.66 14.97
C GLY A 244 -26.66 -18.43 13.83
N LYS A 245 -26.35 -17.78 12.71
CA LYS A 245 -25.60 -18.36 11.59
C LYS A 245 -24.24 -17.70 11.42
N ILE A 246 -23.26 -18.46 10.95
CA ILE A 246 -22.03 -17.87 10.40
C ILE A 246 -22.40 -17.25 9.06
N LEU A 247 -22.15 -15.96 8.90
CA LEU A 247 -22.45 -15.22 7.68
C LEU A 247 -21.17 -15.05 6.86
N ILE A 248 -21.18 -15.56 5.63
CA ILE A 248 -20.07 -15.47 4.68
C ILE A 248 -20.50 -14.57 3.52
N ILE A 249 -19.78 -13.46 3.34
CA ILE A 249 -20.17 -12.35 2.47
C ILE A 249 -19.16 -12.22 1.33
N ASP A 250 -19.64 -12.23 0.08
CA ASP A 250 -18.89 -11.77 -1.11
C ASP A 250 -19.33 -10.35 -1.48
N VAL A 251 -18.43 -9.38 -1.32
CA VAL A 251 -18.65 -7.99 -1.75
C VAL A 251 -18.11 -7.81 -3.17
N TRP A 252 -18.99 -7.43 -4.09
CA TRP A 252 -18.71 -7.40 -5.53
C TRP A 252 -19.41 -6.25 -6.25
N ALA A 253 -19.21 -6.14 -7.56
CA ALA A 253 -19.99 -5.24 -8.40
C ALA A 253 -20.05 -5.73 -9.86
N THR A 254 -21.06 -5.30 -10.61
CA THR A 254 -21.25 -5.71 -12.01
C THR A 254 -20.17 -5.22 -12.97
N TRP A 255 -19.42 -4.18 -12.59
CA TRP A 255 -18.28 -3.64 -13.33
C TRP A 255 -16.94 -4.27 -12.93
N CYS A 256 -16.91 -5.09 -11.89
CA CYS A 256 -15.68 -5.71 -11.39
C CYS A 256 -15.41 -7.05 -12.09
N GLY A 257 -14.55 -7.04 -13.10
CA GLY A 257 -14.17 -8.26 -13.84
C GLY A 257 -13.55 -9.35 -12.97
N GLY A 258 -12.69 -8.98 -12.02
CA GLY A 258 -12.08 -9.92 -11.07
C GLY A 258 -13.12 -10.58 -10.16
N CYS A 259 -14.09 -9.83 -9.68
CA CYS A 259 -15.19 -10.35 -8.86
C CYS A 259 -16.02 -11.36 -9.66
N ILE A 260 -16.44 -10.99 -10.88
CA ILE A 260 -17.23 -11.86 -11.76
C ILE A 260 -16.52 -13.19 -12.03
N HIS A 261 -15.20 -13.16 -12.21
CA HIS A 261 -14.41 -14.38 -12.38
C HIS A 261 -14.41 -15.29 -11.13
N LYS A 262 -14.54 -14.70 -9.93
CA LYS A 262 -14.52 -15.43 -8.65
C LYS A 262 -15.89 -15.95 -8.20
N LEU A 263 -17.00 -15.35 -8.67
CA LEU A 263 -18.37 -15.75 -8.31
C LEU A 263 -18.65 -17.26 -8.47
N PRO A 264 -18.27 -17.96 -9.56
CA PRO A 264 -18.54 -19.39 -9.71
C PRO A 264 -17.87 -20.25 -8.61
N TYR A 265 -16.68 -19.84 -8.17
CA TYR A 265 -15.95 -20.52 -7.10
C TYR A 265 -16.61 -20.29 -5.74
N PHE A 266 -17.05 -19.05 -5.47
CA PHE A 266 -17.84 -18.74 -4.27
C PHE A 266 -19.12 -19.58 -4.22
N MET A 267 -19.87 -19.63 -5.33
CA MET A 267 -21.10 -20.41 -5.43
C MET A 267 -20.87 -21.92 -5.27
N LYS A 268 -19.74 -22.46 -5.73
CA LYS A 268 -19.37 -23.86 -5.51
C LYS A 268 -19.23 -24.18 -4.02
N VAL A 269 -18.58 -23.29 -3.25
CA VAL A 269 -18.44 -23.46 -1.80
C VAL A 269 -19.79 -23.28 -1.11
N ALA A 270 -20.59 -22.28 -1.49
CA ALA A 270 -21.94 -22.11 -0.96
C ALA A 270 -22.82 -23.36 -1.17
N GLU A 271 -22.77 -23.97 -2.36
CA GLU A 271 -23.52 -25.19 -2.69
C GLU A 271 -23.12 -26.39 -1.82
N LYS A 272 -21.82 -26.54 -1.50
CA LYS A 272 -21.31 -27.59 -0.58
C LYS A 272 -21.94 -27.51 0.81
N TYR A 273 -22.31 -26.31 1.25
CA TYR A 273 -22.82 -26.03 2.59
C TYR A 273 -24.33 -25.73 2.65
N LYS A 274 -25.06 -25.85 1.53
CA LYS A 274 -26.47 -25.45 1.43
C LYS A 274 -27.41 -26.13 2.42
N ASP A 275 -27.10 -27.36 2.82
CA ASP A 275 -27.93 -28.17 3.72
C ASP A 275 -27.66 -27.87 5.21
N ARG A 276 -26.67 -27.02 5.52
CA ARG A 276 -26.36 -26.61 6.88
C ARG A 276 -27.22 -25.43 7.31
N ALA A 277 -27.92 -25.57 8.43
CA ALA A 277 -28.77 -24.51 8.98
C ALA A 277 -27.99 -23.39 9.72
N ASP A 278 -26.71 -23.60 10.04
CA ASP A 278 -25.91 -22.75 10.93
C ASP A 278 -24.90 -21.87 10.19
N VAL A 279 -24.99 -21.80 8.86
CA VAL A 279 -24.18 -20.94 7.98
C VAL A 279 -25.08 -20.35 6.89
N GLU A 280 -24.78 -19.13 6.46
CA GLU A 280 -25.44 -18.46 5.34
C GLU A 280 -24.38 -17.82 4.43
N PHE A 281 -24.47 -18.07 3.14
CA PHE A 281 -23.67 -17.38 2.13
C PHE A 281 -24.52 -16.29 1.48
N ILE A 282 -23.98 -15.07 1.39
CA ILE A 282 -24.65 -13.93 0.76
C ILE A 282 -23.69 -13.19 -0.17
N THR A 283 -24.25 -12.47 -1.14
CA THR A 283 -23.49 -11.45 -1.89
C THR A 283 -24.01 -10.06 -1.57
N ILE A 284 -23.10 -9.08 -1.52
CA ILE A 284 -23.41 -7.66 -1.39
C ILE A 284 -22.80 -6.94 -2.59
N SER A 285 -23.64 -6.42 -3.48
CA SER A 285 -23.19 -5.54 -4.55
C SER A 285 -22.93 -4.12 -4.02
N ILE A 286 -21.89 -3.46 -4.53
CA ILE A 286 -21.62 -2.02 -4.34
C ILE A 286 -21.87 -1.21 -5.62
N ASP A 287 -22.76 -1.69 -6.49
CA ASP A 287 -23.20 -0.94 -7.66
C ASP A 287 -23.96 0.33 -7.25
N GLU A 288 -23.79 1.40 -8.03
CA GLU A 288 -24.55 2.64 -7.86
C GLU A 288 -26.06 2.42 -7.99
N GLU A 289 -26.88 3.25 -7.34
CA GLU A 289 -28.34 3.11 -7.38
C GLU A 289 -28.90 3.12 -8.81
N SER A 290 -28.33 3.95 -9.68
CA SER A 290 -28.66 4.00 -11.11
C SER A 290 -28.43 2.68 -11.87
N LYS A 291 -27.66 1.75 -11.29
CA LYS A 291 -27.33 0.43 -11.83
C LYS A 291 -28.11 -0.71 -11.17
N PHE A 292 -29.06 -0.43 -10.29
CA PHE A 292 -29.88 -1.45 -9.62
C PHE A 292 -30.49 -2.48 -10.57
N ASN A 293 -31.08 -2.04 -11.68
CA ASN A 293 -31.66 -2.95 -12.67
C ASN A 293 -30.59 -3.78 -13.40
N HIS A 294 -29.42 -3.20 -13.70
CA HIS A 294 -28.32 -3.94 -14.30
C HIS A 294 -27.82 -5.05 -13.37
N TRP A 295 -27.60 -4.73 -12.09
CA TRP A 295 -27.28 -5.71 -11.06
C TRP A 295 -28.34 -6.80 -10.95
N LYS A 296 -29.60 -6.43 -10.76
CA LYS A 296 -30.73 -7.36 -10.65
C LYS A 296 -30.80 -8.36 -11.82
N TYR A 297 -30.70 -7.88 -13.06
CA TYR A 297 -30.77 -8.74 -14.24
C TYR A 297 -29.49 -9.55 -14.49
N SER A 298 -28.39 -9.19 -13.84
CA SER A 298 -27.14 -9.96 -13.90
C SER A 298 -27.16 -11.19 -12.98
N LEU A 299 -27.98 -11.22 -11.93
CA LEU A 299 -28.01 -12.32 -10.95
C LEU A 299 -28.24 -13.71 -11.58
N PRO A 300 -29.21 -13.90 -12.50
CA PRO A 300 -29.39 -15.19 -13.17
C PRO A 300 -28.22 -15.52 -14.10
N ARG A 301 -27.66 -14.52 -14.79
CA ARG A 301 -26.51 -14.68 -15.71
C ARG A 301 -25.29 -15.21 -14.97
N TYR A 302 -25.07 -14.74 -13.75
CA TYR A 302 -23.96 -15.17 -12.89
C TYR A 302 -24.33 -16.31 -11.93
N LYS A 303 -25.50 -16.94 -12.10
CA LYS A 303 -25.99 -18.08 -11.30
C LYS A 303 -26.04 -17.80 -9.79
N LEU A 304 -26.38 -16.58 -9.39
CA LEU A 304 -26.39 -16.16 -7.98
C LEU A 304 -27.72 -16.40 -7.27
N LEU A 305 -28.75 -16.91 -7.95
CA LEU A 305 -30.09 -17.08 -7.37
C LEU A 305 -30.16 -18.14 -6.25
N GLY A 306 -29.10 -18.94 -6.07
CA GLY A 306 -28.99 -19.92 -4.98
C GLY A 306 -28.61 -19.33 -3.61
N VAL A 307 -28.28 -18.03 -3.55
CA VAL A 307 -27.92 -17.33 -2.31
C VAL A 307 -28.71 -16.04 -2.15
N LYS A 308 -28.67 -15.44 -0.95
CA LYS A 308 -29.19 -14.07 -0.75
C LYS A 308 -28.31 -13.08 -1.50
N ASN A 309 -28.93 -12.18 -2.27
CA ASN A 309 -28.23 -11.12 -2.99
C ASN A 309 -28.76 -9.77 -2.50
N LEU A 310 -27.87 -8.99 -1.90
CA LEU A 310 -28.14 -7.66 -1.38
C LEU A 310 -27.35 -6.61 -2.16
N ILE A 311 -27.75 -5.35 -2.03
CA ILE A 311 -27.02 -4.22 -2.61
C ILE A 311 -26.88 -3.08 -1.59
N ALA A 312 -25.67 -2.55 -1.51
CA ALA A 312 -25.28 -1.37 -0.76
C ALA A 312 -24.92 -0.26 -1.76
N PHE A 313 -25.71 0.81 -1.80
CA PHE A 313 -25.44 1.93 -2.69
C PHE A 313 -24.34 2.83 -2.10
N PRO A 314 -23.20 3.04 -2.78
CA PRO A 314 -22.05 3.75 -2.22
C PRO A 314 -22.37 5.14 -1.64
N LYS A 315 -23.33 5.85 -2.24
CA LYS A 315 -23.67 7.24 -1.85
C LYS A 315 -24.71 7.35 -0.74
N THR A 316 -25.46 6.29 -0.47
CA THR A 316 -26.63 6.35 0.43
C THR A 316 -26.62 5.27 1.51
N THR A 317 -25.70 4.31 1.43
CA THR A 317 -25.49 3.29 2.45
C THR A 317 -24.06 3.39 2.98
N PRO A 318 -23.84 3.41 4.31
CA PRO A 318 -22.50 3.54 4.90
C PRO A 318 -21.71 2.23 4.88
N PHE A 319 -22.23 1.16 4.27
CA PHE A 319 -21.67 -0.19 4.36
C PHE A 319 -20.18 -0.25 3.99
N GLN A 320 -19.76 0.44 2.93
CA GLN A 320 -18.37 0.44 2.51
C GLN A 320 -17.46 1.12 3.53
N ASP A 321 -17.88 2.26 4.10
CA ASP A 321 -17.11 2.99 5.12
C ASP A 321 -17.10 2.24 6.46
N ASP A 322 -18.23 1.62 6.80
CA ASP A 322 -18.38 0.84 8.03
C ASP A 322 -17.49 -0.40 8.03
N TYR A 323 -17.36 -1.08 6.88
CA TYR A 323 -16.55 -2.28 6.72
C TYR A 323 -15.18 -2.03 6.05
N ASP A 324 -14.75 -0.77 5.91
CA ASP A 324 -13.44 -0.39 5.32
C ASP A 324 -13.21 -0.99 3.92
N VAL A 325 -14.27 -1.06 3.10
CA VAL A 325 -14.26 -1.65 1.75
C VAL A 325 -13.84 -0.60 0.72
N HIS A 326 -12.53 -0.48 0.55
CA HIS A 326 -11.90 0.40 -0.45
C HIS A 326 -11.60 -0.28 -1.80
N GLY A 327 -11.74 -1.60 -1.87
CA GLY A 327 -11.51 -2.38 -3.07
C GLY A 327 -12.31 -3.68 -3.06
N ILE A 328 -12.59 -4.21 -4.25
CA ILE A 328 -13.30 -5.48 -4.46
C ILE A 328 -12.53 -6.34 -5.49
N PRO A 329 -12.62 -7.68 -5.44
CA PRO A 329 -13.47 -8.49 -4.55
C PRO A 329 -13.02 -8.44 -3.09
N ARG A 330 -13.98 -8.51 -2.17
CA ARG A 330 -13.73 -8.52 -0.73
C ARG A 330 -14.61 -9.55 -0.06
N TYR A 331 -14.05 -10.29 0.90
CA TYR A 331 -14.74 -11.37 1.59
C TYR A 331 -14.74 -11.14 3.09
N ILE A 332 -15.92 -11.21 3.70
CA ILE A 332 -16.13 -10.90 5.12
C ILE A 332 -16.85 -12.07 5.77
N ILE A 333 -16.43 -12.43 6.98
CA ILE A 333 -17.02 -13.50 7.76
C ILE A 333 -17.43 -12.96 9.13
N ILE A 334 -18.70 -13.14 9.46
CA ILE A 334 -19.30 -12.73 10.72
C ILE A 334 -19.81 -13.99 11.45
N GLY A 335 -19.52 -14.09 12.74
CA GLY A 335 -19.91 -15.19 13.59
C GLY A 335 -21.41 -15.19 13.94
N LYS A 336 -21.86 -16.30 14.53
CA LYS A 336 -23.26 -16.53 14.94
C LYS A 336 -23.77 -15.49 15.95
N ASP A 337 -22.87 -14.96 16.76
CA ASP A 337 -23.12 -13.91 17.76
C ASP A 337 -23.09 -12.49 17.16
N GLY A 338 -22.73 -12.36 15.87
CA GLY A 338 -22.58 -11.08 15.20
C GLY A 338 -21.22 -10.43 15.32
N LYS A 339 -20.23 -11.14 15.85
CA LYS A 339 -18.87 -10.63 15.95
C LYS A 339 -18.11 -10.94 14.68
N ILE A 340 -17.17 -10.08 14.34
CA ILE A 340 -16.27 -10.28 13.20
C ILE A 340 -15.42 -11.51 13.47
N ILE A 341 -15.40 -12.45 12.52
CA ILE A 341 -14.39 -13.51 12.51
C ILE A 341 -13.19 -13.01 11.74
N ASP A 342 -13.42 -12.48 10.53
CA ASP A 342 -12.39 -11.89 9.69
C ASP A 342 -13.07 -11.00 8.62
N THR A 343 -12.45 -9.88 8.27
CA THR A 343 -12.94 -8.96 7.24
C THR A 343 -12.10 -8.94 5.97
N ASP A 344 -11.02 -9.74 5.92
CA ASP A 344 -10.08 -9.78 4.79
C ASP A 344 -9.62 -11.22 4.49
N VAL A 345 -10.57 -12.14 4.35
CA VAL A 345 -10.25 -13.54 4.08
C VAL A 345 -9.77 -13.76 2.64
N PRO A 346 -8.93 -14.79 2.39
CA PRO A 346 -8.49 -15.11 1.04
C PRO A 346 -9.65 -15.33 0.08
N GLY A 347 -9.56 -14.82 -1.14
CA GLY A 347 -10.63 -15.02 -2.13
C GLY A 347 -10.74 -16.46 -2.64
N PRO A 348 -11.91 -16.88 -3.17
CA PRO A 348 -12.11 -18.17 -3.81
C PRO A 348 -11.00 -18.56 -4.79
N GLY A 349 -10.50 -19.79 -4.68
CA GLY A 349 -9.35 -20.28 -5.47
C GLY A 349 -7.97 -19.95 -4.91
N ASN A 350 -7.88 -19.17 -3.83
CA ASN A 350 -6.64 -18.86 -3.12
C ASN A 350 -6.70 -19.34 -1.64
N GLY A 351 -7.17 -20.57 -1.40
CA GLY A 351 -7.29 -21.13 -0.03
C GLY A 351 -8.61 -20.84 0.70
N PHE A 352 -9.55 -20.11 0.08
CA PHE A 352 -10.86 -19.82 0.67
C PHE A 352 -11.66 -21.07 1.07
N GLU A 353 -11.68 -22.11 0.22
CA GLU A 353 -12.43 -23.34 0.52
C GLU A 353 -11.85 -24.04 1.76
N GLU A 354 -10.52 -24.16 1.85
CA GLU A 354 -9.85 -24.72 3.04
C GLU A 354 -10.13 -23.89 4.29
N PHE A 355 -10.10 -22.55 4.17
CA PHE A 355 -10.45 -21.66 5.27
C PHE A 355 -11.88 -21.91 5.76
N VAL A 356 -12.86 -21.97 4.85
CA VAL A 356 -14.26 -22.22 5.18
C VAL A 356 -14.45 -23.62 5.76
N ASP A 357 -13.80 -24.64 5.20
CA ASP A 357 -13.86 -26.01 5.71
C ASP A 357 -13.36 -26.09 7.16
N LYS A 358 -12.21 -25.48 7.43
CA LYS A 358 -11.65 -25.37 8.78
C LYS A 358 -12.57 -24.59 9.72
N LEU A 359 -13.12 -23.46 9.28
CA LEU A 359 -14.03 -22.64 10.08
C LEU A 359 -15.31 -23.41 10.45
N LEU A 360 -15.86 -24.18 9.52
CA LEU A 360 -17.12 -24.89 9.69
C LEU A 360 -16.93 -26.29 10.31
N GLY A 361 -15.69 -26.70 10.60
CA GLY A 361 -15.38 -27.98 11.23
C GLY A 361 -15.59 -29.18 10.30
N SER A 362 -15.57 -28.97 8.99
CA SER A 362 -15.55 -30.04 8.01
C SER A 362 -14.13 -30.62 7.99
N SER A 363 -13.96 -31.87 8.45
CA SER A 363 -12.68 -32.59 8.32
C SER A 363 -12.24 -32.58 6.84
N ILE A 364 -11.02 -32.08 6.59
CA ILE A 364 -10.36 -32.10 5.28
C ILE A 364 -10.17 -33.54 4.81
#